data_AF-A0A924HUZ8-F1
#
_entry.id   AF-A0A924HUZ8-F1
#
_cell.length_a   1.000
_cell.length_b   1.000
_cell.length_c   1.000
_cell.angle_alpha   90.00
_cell.angle_beta   90.00
_cell.angle_gamma   90.00
#
_symmetry.space_group_name_H-M   'P 1'
#
loop_
_entity.id
_entity.type
_entity.pdbx_description
1 polymer ?
#
loop_
_entity_poly.entity_id
_entity_poly.type
_entity_poly.pdbx_seq_one_letter_code
_entity_poly.pdbx_strand_id
1 'polypeptide(L)'
;AKKINFYRVNPNETGFLKMAELIAVGCVQVHKAVTELRNMKNMRQITDALVAINSIENQADDIFDMSIERLFAIEPDAKEVIKKREIYQVMEIVTDKCEDAANVIESIIVKYA
;
A
#
# COMPACT_ATOMS: atom_id res chain seq x y z
N ALA A 1 14.51 -0.52 3.76
CA ALA A 1 15.83 0.14 4.02
C ALA A 1 16.97 -0.45 3.18
N LYS A 2 17.28 -1.76 3.24
CA LYS A 2 18.47 -2.34 2.57
C LYS A 2 18.53 -2.11 1.06
N LYS A 3 17.42 -2.31 0.32
CA LYS A 3 17.37 -2.12 -1.15
C LYS A 3 17.68 -0.67 -1.58
N ILE A 4 17.04 0.33 -0.95
CA ILE A 4 17.30 1.76 -1.23
C ILE A 4 18.79 2.09 -1.08
N ASN A 5 19.42 1.60 0.00
CA ASN A 5 20.83 1.84 0.26
C ASN A 5 21.75 1.08 -0.71
N PHE A 6 21.47 -0.19 -1.00
CA PHE A 6 22.28 -1.02 -1.90
C PHE A 6 22.24 -0.50 -3.34
N TYR A 7 21.06 -0.04 -3.77
CA TYR A 7 20.83 0.44 -5.13
C TYR A 7 21.15 1.93 -5.29
N ARG A 8 21.33 2.66 -4.18
CA ARG A 8 21.54 4.11 -4.13
C ARG A 8 20.39 4.88 -4.81
N VAL A 9 19.17 4.43 -4.57
CA VAL A 9 17.95 5.08 -5.09
C VAL A 9 17.64 6.31 -4.25
N ASN A 10 17.27 7.42 -4.89
CA ASN A 10 16.81 8.61 -4.19
C ASN A 10 15.40 8.39 -3.63
N PRO A 11 15.20 8.36 -2.31
CA PRO A 11 13.87 8.11 -1.72
C PRO A 11 12.90 9.28 -1.88
N ASN A 12 13.40 10.47 -2.27
CA ASN A 12 12.60 11.70 -2.34
C ASN A 12 11.92 11.88 -3.70
N GLU A 13 11.90 10.88 -4.57
CA GLU A 13 11.13 10.94 -5.81
C GLU A 13 9.63 10.97 -5.50
N THR A 14 8.86 11.77 -6.25
CA THR A 14 7.44 12.01 -5.97
C THR A 14 6.61 10.72 -5.89
N GLY A 15 6.85 9.74 -6.77
CA GLY A 15 6.12 8.48 -6.75
C GLY A 15 6.37 7.68 -5.46
N PHE A 16 7.63 7.61 -5.01
CA PHE A 16 7.96 6.96 -3.73
C PHE A 16 7.33 7.66 -2.54
N LEU A 17 7.36 8.99 -2.50
CA LEU A 17 6.76 9.73 -1.39
C LEU A 17 5.24 9.51 -1.30
N LYS A 18 4.55 9.52 -2.44
CA LYS A 18 3.11 9.24 -2.50
C LYS A 18 2.77 7.82 -2.07
N MET A 19 3.51 6.83 -2.58
CA MET A 19 3.33 5.43 -2.14
C MET A 19 3.59 5.26 -0.64
N ALA A 20 4.61 5.93 -0.10
CA ALA A 20 4.93 5.87 1.32
C ALA A 20 3.83 6.49 2.21
N GLU A 21 3.22 7.58 1.76
CA GLU A 21 2.08 8.20 2.42
C GLU A 21 0.87 7.25 2.45
N LEU A 22 0.53 6.65 1.30
CA LEU A 22 -0.56 5.67 1.21
C LEU A 22 -0.32 4.45 2.12
N ILE A 23 0.90 3.90 2.12
CA ILE A 23 1.29 2.81 3.03
C ILE A 23 1.07 3.22 4.50
N ALA A 24 1.50 4.42 4.89
CA ALA A 24 1.36 4.88 6.26
C ALA A 24 -0.13 5.00 6.66
N VAL A 25 -0.96 5.57 5.80
CA VAL A 25 -2.40 5.69 6.04
C VAL A 25 -3.06 4.30 6.07
N GLY A 26 -2.70 3.40 5.16
CA GLY A 26 -3.21 2.02 5.11
C GLY A 26 -2.92 1.26 6.41
N CYS A 27 -1.69 1.37 6.93
CA CYS A 27 -1.31 0.78 8.21
C CYS A 27 -2.17 1.30 9.38
N VAL A 28 -2.51 2.59 9.38
CA VAL A 28 -3.39 3.18 10.40
C VAL A 28 -4.81 2.60 10.31
N GLN A 29 -5.35 2.42 9.11
CA GLN A 29 -6.68 1.83 8.93
C GLN A 29 -6.71 0.35 9.34
N VAL A 30 -5.68 -0.42 8.98
CA VAL A 30 -5.55 -1.83 9.44
C VAL A 30 -5.53 -1.88 10.97
N HIS A 31 -4.73 -1.03 11.62
CA HIS A 31 -4.67 -0.97 13.07
C HIS A 31 -6.03 -0.64 13.70
N LYS A 32 -6.76 0.33 13.13
CA LYS A 32 -8.10 0.69 13.57
C LYS A 32 -9.07 -0.48 13.44
N ALA A 33 -9.13 -1.12 12.28
CA ALA A 33 -10.01 -2.27 12.02
C ALA A 33 -9.74 -3.42 13.00
N VAL A 34 -8.47 -3.78 13.21
CA VAL A 34 -8.06 -4.84 14.15
C VAL A 34 -8.41 -4.48 15.60
N THR A 35 -8.29 -3.22 16.00
CA THR A 35 -8.60 -2.79 17.37
C THR A 35 -10.09 -2.91 17.67
N GLU A 36 -10.94 -2.52 16.73
CA GLU A 36 -12.40 -2.58 16.87
C GLU A 36 -12.96 -4.01 16.87
N LEU A 37 -12.23 -4.98 16.30
CA LEU A 37 -12.60 -6.41 16.34
C LEU A 37 -12.71 -6.99 17.76
N ARG A 38 -12.05 -6.41 18.78
CA ARG A 38 -12.08 -6.96 20.15
C ARG A 38 -13.48 -7.06 20.74
N ASN A 39 -14.30 -6.05 20.48
CA ASN A 39 -15.64 -5.94 21.06
C ASN A 39 -16.74 -5.94 19.99
N MET A 40 -16.38 -5.72 18.72
CA MET A 40 -17.31 -5.64 17.57
C MET A 40 -18.50 -4.69 17.76
N LYS A 41 -18.44 -3.78 18.76
CA LYS A 41 -19.53 -2.84 19.08
C LYS A 41 -19.68 -1.74 18.03
N ASN A 42 -18.59 -1.43 17.34
CA ASN A 42 -18.53 -0.34 16.35
C ASN A 42 -18.34 -0.89 14.94
N MET A 43 -19.26 -1.77 14.49
CA MET A 43 -19.24 -2.37 13.14
C MET A 43 -19.01 -1.33 12.03
N ARG A 44 -19.67 -0.16 12.13
CA ARG A 44 -19.49 0.95 11.18
C ARG A 44 -18.03 1.41 11.08
N GLN A 45 -17.32 1.54 12.20
CA GLN A 45 -15.92 1.97 12.18
C GLN A 45 -15.00 0.93 11.53
N ILE A 46 -15.33 -0.35 11.67
CA ILE A 46 -14.63 -1.43 10.97
C ILE A 46 -14.89 -1.29 9.48
N THR A 47 -16.15 -1.25 9.04
CA THR A 47 -16.51 -1.13 7.61
C THR A 47 -15.91 0.12 6.97
N ASP A 48 -15.95 1.29 7.64
CA ASP A 48 -15.34 2.52 7.15
C ASP A 48 -13.81 2.37 6.96
N ALA A 49 -13.14 1.64 7.86
CA ALA A 49 -11.71 1.35 7.73
C ALA A 49 -11.42 0.39 6.57
N LEU A 50 -12.26 -0.64 6.35
CA LEU A 50 -12.12 -1.57 5.23
C LEU A 50 -12.28 -0.87 3.87
N VAL A 51 -13.29 -0.01 3.74
CA VAL A 51 -13.49 0.82 2.53
C VAL A 51 -12.30 1.74 2.29
N ALA A 52 -11.76 2.35 3.35
CA ALA A 52 -10.57 3.19 3.24
C ALA A 52 -9.34 2.39 2.77
N ILE A 53 -9.14 1.17 3.26
CA ILE A 53 -8.02 0.30 2.82
C ILE A 53 -8.14 -0.03 1.34
N ASN A 54 -9.32 -0.46 0.87
CA ASN A 54 -9.52 -0.75 -0.54
C ASN A 54 -9.32 0.50 -1.43
N SER A 55 -9.76 1.69 -0.98
CA SER A 55 -9.48 2.93 -1.70
C SER A 55 -7.99 3.31 -1.75
N ILE A 56 -7.23 2.95 -0.71
CA ILE A 56 -5.78 3.20 -0.63
C ILE A 56 -5.03 2.25 -1.58
N GLU A 57 -5.43 0.99 -1.65
CA GLU A 57 -4.85 0.00 -2.56
C GLU A 57 -5.06 0.43 -4.02
N ASN A 58 -6.29 0.75 -4.43
CA ASN A 58 -6.56 1.25 -5.78
C ASN A 58 -5.72 2.49 -6.15
N GLN A 59 -5.57 3.44 -5.21
CA GLN A 59 -4.72 4.62 -5.44
C GLN A 59 -3.23 4.28 -5.54
N ALA A 60 -2.77 3.28 -4.79
CA ALA A 60 -1.39 2.83 -4.82
C ALA A 60 -1.09 2.11 -6.15
N ASP A 61 -2.03 1.31 -6.64
CA ASP A 61 -1.95 0.64 -7.94
C ASP A 61 -1.89 1.65 -9.09
N ASP A 62 -2.76 2.67 -9.09
CA ASP A 62 -2.72 3.76 -10.07
C ASP A 62 -1.34 4.45 -10.07
N ILE A 63 -0.80 4.77 -8.89
CA ILE A 63 0.51 5.41 -8.77
C ILE A 63 1.62 4.47 -9.22
N PHE A 64 1.53 3.18 -8.90
CA PHE A 64 2.48 2.17 -9.34
C PHE A 64 2.52 2.11 -10.86
N ASP A 65 1.38 1.90 -11.52
CA ASP A 65 1.27 1.78 -12.96
C ASP A 65 1.79 3.03 -13.68
N MET A 66 1.33 4.21 -13.26
CA MET A 66 1.82 5.48 -13.82
C MET A 66 3.33 5.65 -13.62
N SER A 67 3.86 5.23 -12.47
CA SER A 67 5.29 5.35 -12.17
C SER A 67 6.13 4.38 -12.98
N ILE A 68 5.64 3.15 -13.20
CA ILE A 68 6.30 2.14 -14.03
C ILE A 68 6.26 2.56 -15.50
N GLU A 69 5.10 2.96 -16.03
CA GLU A 69 4.97 3.45 -17.41
C GLU A 69 5.96 4.59 -17.67
N ARG A 70 5.95 5.62 -16.80
CA ARG A 70 6.86 6.75 -16.91
C ARG A 70 8.32 6.31 -16.82
N LEU A 71 8.66 5.42 -15.89
CA LEU A 71 10.03 4.93 -15.70
C LEU A 71 10.56 4.28 -16.98
N PHE A 72 9.80 3.41 -17.62
CA PHE A 72 10.22 2.75 -18.87
C PHE A 72 10.24 3.71 -20.07
N ALA A 73 9.40 4.76 -20.07
CA ALA A 73 9.36 5.73 -21.16
C ALA A 73 10.53 6.72 -21.14
N ILE A 74 11.00 7.14 -19.95
CA ILE A 74 11.94 8.29 -19.83
C ILE A 74 13.35 7.92 -19.36
N GLU A 75 13.53 6.79 -18.66
CA GLU A 75 14.82 6.44 -18.06
C GLU A 75 15.68 5.64 -19.04
N PRO A 76 16.80 6.20 -19.54
CA PRO A 76 17.66 5.49 -20.48
C PRO A 76 18.55 4.43 -19.81
N ASP A 77 18.83 4.54 -18.50
CA ASP A 77 19.67 3.56 -17.80
C ASP A 77 18.83 2.37 -17.31
N ALA A 78 18.99 1.23 -17.97
CA ALA A 78 18.35 -0.03 -17.57
C ALA A 78 18.64 -0.44 -16.11
N LYS A 79 19.81 -0.07 -15.56
CA LYS A 79 20.10 -0.31 -14.14
C LYS A 79 19.20 0.51 -13.25
N GLU A 80 18.95 1.78 -13.57
CA GLU A 80 18.04 2.64 -12.81
C GLU A 80 16.59 2.15 -12.93
N VAL A 81 16.17 1.69 -14.11
CA VAL A 81 14.87 1.04 -14.30
C VAL A 81 14.69 -0.15 -13.36
N ILE A 82 15.66 -1.08 -13.34
CA ILE A 82 15.60 -2.27 -12.47
C ILE A 82 15.51 -1.87 -11.00
N LYS A 83 16.38 -0.95 -10.55
CA LYS A 83 16.44 -0.51 -9.16
C LYS A 83 15.12 0.12 -8.71
N LYS A 84 14.58 1.08 -9.47
CA LYS A 84 13.37 1.82 -9.11
C LYS A 84 12.14 0.93 -9.18
N ARG A 85 12.02 0.09 -10.22
CA ARG A 85 10.95 -0.91 -10.34
C ARG A 85 10.91 -1.82 -9.13
N GLU A 86 12.06 -2.33 -8.68
CA GLU A 86 12.11 -3.19 -7.48
C GLU A 86 11.63 -2.50 -6.20
N ILE A 87 11.85 -1.18 -6.07
CA ILE A 87 11.33 -0.43 -4.92
C ILE A 87 9.82 -0.27 -5.05
N TYR A 88 9.31 0.17 -6.21
CA TYR A 88 7.87 0.30 -6.45
C TYR A 88 7.13 -1.03 -6.19
N GLN A 89 7.65 -2.16 -6.67
CA GLN A 89 7.05 -3.47 -6.44
C GLN A 89 6.97 -3.83 -4.96
N VAL A 90 8.01 -3.51 -4.19
CA VAL A 90 7.96 -3.75 -2.74
C VAL A 90 6.91 -2.87 -2.06
N MET A 91 6.73 -1.63 -2.54
CA MET A 91 5.75 -0.71 -1.96
C MET A 91 4.31 -1.13 -2.27
N GLU A 92 4.02 -1.55 -3.49
CA GLU A 92 2.72 -2.11 -3.90
C GLU A 92 2.38 -3.40 -3.14
N ILE A 93 3.35 -4.29 -2.93
CA ILE A 93 3.16 -5.46 -2.06
C ILE A 93 2.72 -5.07 -0.64
N VAL A 94 3.15 -3.92 -0.10
CA VAL A 94 2.71 -3.50 1.24
C VAL A 94 1.24 -3.08 1.23
N THR A 95 0.77 -2.40 0.17
CA THR A 95 -0.63 -1.98 0.07
C THR A 95 -1.55 -3.18 -0.18
N ASP A 96 -1.16 -4.12 -1.04
CA ASP A 96 -1.80 -5.43 -1.21
C ASP A 96 -1.93 -6.18 0.13
N LYS A 97 -0.87 -6.19 0.95
CA LYS A 97 -0.93 -6.84 2.28
C LYS A 97 -1.86 -6.13 3.26
N CYS A 98 -2.10 -4.84 3.09
CA CYS A 98 -3.13 -4.15 3.87
C CYS A 98 -4.53 -4.59 3.43
N GLU A 99 -4.76 -4.74 2.12
CA GLU A 99 -6.02 -5.23 1.56
C GLU A 99 -6.30 -6.69 1.97
N ASP A 100 -5.30 -7.58 1.89
CA ASP A 100 -5.41 -8.95 2.39
C ASP A 100 -5.91 -9.01 3.84
N ALA A 101 -5.35 -8.15 4.70
CA ALA A 101 -5.80 -8.05 6.09
C ALA A 101 -7.25 -7.56 6.18
N ALA A 102 -7.64 -6.58 5.36
CA ALA A 102 -9.02 -6.11 5.28
C ALA A 102 -9.99 -7.24 4.86
N ASN A 103 -9.63 -8.03 3.84
CA ASN A 103 -10.43 -9.16 3.34
C ASN A 103 -10.64 -10.24 4.43
N VAL A 104 -9.62 -10.52 5.23
CA VAL A 104 -9.73 -11.43 6.39
C VAL A 104 -10.65 -10.85 7.46
N ILE A 105 -10.51 -9.55 7.77
CA ILE A 105 -11.36 -8.87 8.76
C ILE A 105 -12.82 -8.86 8.29
N GLU A 106 -13.07 -8.59 7.01
CA GLU A 106 -14.39 -8.64 6.39
C GLU A 106 -15.02 -10.04 6.56
N SER A 107 -14.24 -11.08 6.27
CA SER A 107 -14.67 -12.47 6.44
C SER A 107 -15.01 -12.82 7.89
N ILE A 108 -14.36 -12.20 8.88
CA ILE A 108 -14.70 -12.35 10.29
C ILE A 108 -16.03 -11.67 10.58
N ILE A 109 -16.19 -10.39 10.23
CA ILE A 109 -17.43 -9.66 10.56
C ILE A 109 -18.66 -10.30 9.92
N VAL A 110 -18.55 -10.83 8.69
CA VAL A 110 -19.66 -11.53 8.01
C VAL A 110 -20.08 -12.81 8.74
N LYS A 111 -19.14 -13.53 9.37
CA LYS A 111 -19.44 -14.76 10.12
C LYS A 111 -20.11 -14.51 11.47
N TYR A 112 -19.93 -13.32 12.04
CA TYR A 112 -20.41 -12.96 13.38
C TYR A 112 -21.51 -11.87 13.36
N ALA A 113 -21.94 -11.45 12.16
CA ALA A 113 -23.14 -10.64 11.94
C ALA A 113 -24.40 -11.52 11.94
#